data_AF-B7IJI6-F1
#
_entry.id   AF-B7IJI6-F1
#
_cell.length_a   1.000
_cell.length_b   1.000
_cell.length_c   1.000
_cell.angle_alpha   90.00
_cell.angle_beta   90.00
_cell.angle_gamma   90.00
#
_symmetry.space_group_name_H-M   'P 1'
#
loop_
_entity.id
_entity.type
_entity.pdbx_description
1 polymer ?
#
loop_
_entity_poly.entity_id
_entity_poly.type
_entity_poly.pdbx_seq_one_letter_code
_entity_poly.pdbx_strand_id
1 'polypeptide(L)' 'MKGNKNGTSEVFAIWEYDSFERYKEIESKIRSDEIHVKRIHDWYEKHGGREYVLQKYIVEMKNEELVCTVK' A
#
# COMPACT_ATOMS: atom_id res chain seq x y z
N MET A 1 -10.96 4.28 -9.96
CA MET A 1 -11.44 4.43 -8.58
C MET A 1 -12.95 4.47 -8.61
N LYS A 2 -13.63 3.56 -7.90
CA LYS A 2 -15.08 3.61 -7.78
C LYS A 2 -15.42 4.28 -6.46
N GLY A 3 -16.10 5.42 -6.52
CA GLY A 3 -16.58 6.11 -5.33
C GLY A 3 -17.73 5.33 -4.68
N ASN A 4 -17.66 5.19 -3.36
CA ASN A 4 -18.76 4.68 -2.56
C ASN A 4 -19.80 5.79 -2.32
N LYS A 5 -21.05 5.41 -2.03
CA LYS A 5 -22.16 6.36 -1.84
C LYS A 5 -21.97 7.30 -0.65
N ASN A 6 -21.05 6.99 0.26
CA ASN A 6 -20.69 7.77 1.45
C ASN A 6 -19.49 8.69 1.23
N GLY A 7 -19.02 8.87 -0.02
CA GLY A 7 -17.89 9.75 -0.33
C GLY A 7 -16.52 9.15 -0.06
N THR A 8 -16.43 7.87 0.32
CA THR A 8 -15.14 7.16 0.40
C THR A 8 -14.78 6.56 -0.97
N SER A 9 -13.50 6.27 -1.17
CA SER A 9 -13.03 5.53 -2.35
C SER A 9 -12.22 4.33 -1.90
N GLU A 10 -12.40 3.21 -2.58
CA GLU A 10 -11.62 2.01 -2.35
C GLU A 10 -10.49 1.90 -3.39
N VAL A 11 -9.30 1.55 -2.91
CA VAL A 11 -8.10 1.38 -3.71
C VAL A 11 -7.56 -0.01 -3.46
N PHE A 12 -7.38 -0.77 -4.54
CA PHE A 12 -6.78 -2.10 -4.50
C PHE A 12 -5.44 -2.07 -5.23
N ALA A 13 -4.43 -2.68 -4.62
CA ALA A 13 -3.16 -3.01 -5.27
C ALA A 13 -2.97 -4.52 -5.13
N ILE A 14 -2.93 -5.21 -6.27
CA ILE A 14 -2.75 -6.66 -6.34
C ILE A 14 -1.41 -6.92 -6.99
N TRP A 15 -0.65 -7.84 -6.40
CA TRP A 15 0.63 -8.26 -6.91
C TRP A 15 0.60 -9.76 -7.16
N GLU A 16 1.10 -10.16 -8.32
CA GLU A 16 1.30 -11.56 -8.69
C GLU A 16 2.80 -11.81 -8.81
N TYR A 17 3.26 -12.95 -8.31
CA TYR A 17 4.67 -13.30 -8.30
C TYR A 17 4.83 -14.82 -8.41
N ASP A 18 5.86 -15.24 -9.13
CA ASP A 18 6.20 -16.65 -9.32
C ASP A 18 6.56 -17.37 -8.01
N SER A 19 7.12 -16.62 -7.04
CA SER A 19 7.41 -17.10 -5.68
C SER A 19 7.35 -15.97 -4.66
N PHE A 20 7.01 -16.33 -3.42
CA PHE A 20 6.94 -15.39 -2.31
C PHE A 20 8.31 -14.78 -1.96
N GLU A 21 9.38 -15.55 -2.14
CA GLU A 21 10.76 -15.14 -1.94
C GLU A 21 11.14 -14.02 -2.91
N ARG A 22 10.78 -14.17 -4.18
CA ARG A 22 11.01 -13.14 -5.20
C ARG A 22 10.26 -11.85 -4.89
N TYR A 23 9.03 -11.95 -4.36
CA TYR A 23 8.30 -10.80 -3.85
C TYR A 23 9.08 -10.07 -2.74
N LYS A 24 9.56 -10.80 -1.72
CA LYS A 24 10.33 -10.20 -0.62
C LYS A 24 11.60 -9.50 -1.11
N GLU A 25 12.30 -10.08 -2.09
CA GLU A 25 13.48 -9.46 -2.68
C GLU A 25 13.16 -8.13 -3.36
N ILE A 26 12.08 -8.07 -4.14
CA ILE A 26 11.62 -6.85 -4.79
C ILE A 26 11.19 -5.81 -3.74
N GLU A 27 10.39 -6.23 -2.76
CA GLU A 27 9.94 -5.35 -1.68
C GLU A 27 11.12 -4.76 -0.91
N SER A 28 12.13 -5.58 -0.58
CA SER A 28 13.33 -5.13 0.10
C SER A 28 14.09 -4.11 -0.75
N LYS A 29 14.26 -4.33 -2.05
CA LYS A 29 14.95 -3.38 -2.94
C LYS A 29 14.23 -2.03 -2.99
N ILE A 30 12.89 -2.03 -3.08
CA ILE A 30 12.09 -0.79 -3.08
C ILE A 30 12.20 -0.06 -1.74
N ARG A 31 12.13 -0.80 -0.63
CA ARG A 31 12.26 -0.21 0.72
C ARG A 31 13.65 0.34 1.02
N SER A 32 14.68 -0.13 0.30
CA SER A 32 16.05 0.37 0.41
C SER A 32 16.36 1.53 -0.56
N ASP A 33 15.45 1.90 -1.46
CA ASP A 33 15.62 3.09 -2.31
C ASP A 33 15.39 4.36 -1.48
N GLU A 34 16.48 5.01 -1.09
CA GLU A 34 16.47 6.21 -0.23
C GLU A 34 15.68 7.37 -0.86
N ILE A 35 15.75 7.55 -2.18
CA ILE A 35 15.04 8.64 -2.88
C ILE A 35 13.54 8.38 -2.82
N HIS A 36 13.13 7.13 -3.08
CA HIS A 36 11.74 6.72 -2.99
C HIS A 36 11.20 6.87 -1.56
N VAL A 37 11.93 6.37 -0.57
CA VAL A 37 11.57 6.43 0.85
C VAL A 37 11.44 7.88 1.31
N LYS A 38 12.42 8.73 0.97
CA LYS A 38 12.37 10.15 1.31
C LYS A 38 11.14 10.84 0.73
N ARG A 39 10.80 10.58 -0.54
CA ARG A 39 9.60 11.15 -1.18
C ARG A 39 8.31 10.77 -0.44
N ILE A 40 8.21 9.54 0.06
CA ILE A 40 7.06 9.09 0.86
C ILE A 40 7.02 9.82 2.20
N HIS A 41 8.15 9.91 2.89
CA HIS A 41 8.24 10.64 4.16
C HIS A 41 7.86 12.11 4.00
N ASP A 42 8.45 12.81 3.02
CA ASP A 42 8.14 14.21 2.73
C ASP A 42 6.66 14.41 2.42
N TRP A 43 6.02 13.45 1.73
CA TRP A 43 4.58 13.49 1.49
C TRP A 43 3.78 13.37 2.79
N TYR A 44 4.10 12.43 3.68
CA TYR A 44 3.40 12.30 4.96
C TYR A 44 3.57 13.55 5.84
N GLU A 45 4.79 14.07 5.96
CA GLU A 45 5.06 15.27 6.76
C GLU A 45 4.27 16.48 6.26
N LYS A 46 4.18 16.66 4.93
CA LYS A 46 3.38 17.73 4.32
C LYS A 46 1.88 17.62 4.63
N HIS A 47 1.37 16.41 4.93
CA HIS A 47 -0.05 16.15 5.17
C HIS A 47 -0.38 15.90 6.65
N GLY A 48 0.46 16.40 7.57
CA GLY A 48 0.22 16.32 9.03
C GLY A 48 0.82 15.09 9.70
N GLY A 49 1.69 14.37 9.00
CA GLY A 49 2.37 13.18 9.50
C GLY A 49 1.59 11.89 9.22
N ARG A 50 2.31 10.76 9.32
CA ARG A 50 1.76 9.43 9.03
C ARG A 50 0.54 9.08 9.89
N GLU A 51 0.62 9.40 11.18
CA GLU A 51 -0.42 9.09 12.16
C GLU A 51 -1.72 9.85 11.86
N TYR A 52 -1.60 11.15 11.56
CA TYR A 52 -2.74 11.98 11.18
C TYR A 52 -3.41 11.46 9.91
N VAL A 53 -2.60 11.13 8.89
CA VAL A 53 -3.13 10.61 7.63
C VAL A 53 -3.89 9.30 7.84
N LEU A 54 -3.32 8.37 8.63
CA LEU A 54 -3.96 7.10 8.94
C LEU A 54 -5.30 7.31 9.64
N GLN A 55 -5.35 8.16 10.67
CA GLN A 55 -6.55 8.38 11.47
C GLN A 55 -7.64 9.18 10.75
N LYS A 56 -7.26 10.07 9.81
CA LYS A 56 -8.21 10.99 9.16
C LYS A 56 -8.67 10.55 7.78
N TYR A 57 -7.82 9.86 7.02
CA TYR A 57 -8.11 9.53 5.63
C TYR A 57 -8.29 8.03 5.37
N ILE A 58 -7.78 7.16 6.24
CA ILE A 58 -7.87 5.71 6.08
C ILE A 58 -8.96 5.16 6.99
N VAL A 59 -10.05 4.70 6.39
CA VAL A 59 -11.18 4.10 7.14
C VAL A 59 -10.89 2.65 7.51
N GLU A 60 -10.37 1.88 6.55
CA GLU A 60 -10.03 0.48 6.70
C GLU A 60 -8.85 0.16 5.77
N MET A 61 -7.97 -0.74 6.21
CA MET A 61 -6.85 -1.23 5.42
C MET A 61 -6.73 -2.75 5.61
N LYS A 62 -6.71 -3.48 4.49
CA LYS A 62 -6.54 -4.93 4.48
C LYS A 62 -5.28 -5.30 3.71
N ASN A 63 -4.58 -6.30 4.21
CA ASN A 63 -3.47 -6.95 3.52
C ASN A 63 -3.75 -8.45 3.53
N GLU A 64 -4.09 -8.99 2.37
CA GLU A 64 -4.59 -10.35 2.22
C GLU A 64 -3.80 -11.08 1.14
N GLU A 65 -3.46 -12.35 1.39
CA GLU A 65 -2.88 -13.22 0.39
C GLU A 65 -4.00 -13.82 -0.47
N LEU A 66 -3.84 -13.76 -1.79
CA LEU A 66 -4.74 -14.40 -2.74
C LEU A 66 -4.12 -15.71 -3.22
N VAL A 67 -4.80 -16.82 -2.96
CA VAL A 67 -4.37 -18.15 -3.43
C VAL A 67 -5.31 -18.67 -4.51
N CYS A 68 -4.75 -19.25 -5.56
CA CYS A 68 -5.55 -19.93 -6.58
C CYS A 68 -6.11 -21.24 -5.98
N THR A 69 -7.43 -21.37 -5.93
CA THR A 69 -8.12 -22.56 -5.41
C THR A 69 -8.56 -23.52 -6.52
N VAL A 70 -8.38 -23.14 -7.78
CA VAL A 70 -8.69 -23.96 -8.94
C VAL A 70 -7.46 -24.81 -9.28
N LYS A 71 -7.63 -26.14 -9.29
CA LYS A 71 -6.61 -27.12 -9.72
C LYS A 71 -6.82 -27.51 -11.17
#